data_AF-A0A1Q9T0Q6-F1
#
_entry.id   AF-A0A1Q9T0Q6-F1
#
_cell.length_a   1.000
_cell.length_b   1.000
_cell.length_c   1.000
_cell.angle_alpha   90.00
_cell.angle_beta   90.00
_cell.angle_gamma   90.00
#
_symmetry.space_group_name_H-M   'P 1'
#
loop_
_entity.id
_entity.type
_entity.pdbx_description
1 polymer ?
#
loop_
_entity_poly.entity_id
_entity_poly.type
_entity_poly.pdbx_seq_one_letter_code
_entity_poly.pdbx_strand_id
1 'polypeptide(L)'
;MRVEWVAAGLVVALVVLTSGLRWTSQVQVMASTYTAYPIAWGTMLEPEEIAMIDRAADTLPQDAVVLGEPVAGSPYLLHRAGVDVVFPQLSPIPDSPARTVLEERFDEWARDPAVCAAVRELGVTHVYADSLDYYDDLNAKYESRTQGLYLLDPDGGRGSGGADEAGAWTLLDEGGRASIWEFSGCS
;
A
#
# COMPACT_ATOMS: atom_id res chain seq x y z
N MET A 1 16.35 -56.65 18.15
CA MET A 1 16.38 -55.21 18.46
C MET A 1 15.09 -54.86 19.19
N ARG A 2 15.12 -54.28 20.40
CA ARG A 2 13.87 -53.95 21.13
C ARG A 2 13.15 -52.82 20.41
N VAL A 3 11.81 -52.88 20.38
CA VAL A 3 10.94 -51.88 19.72
C VAL A 3 11.26 -50.45 20.17
N GLU A 4 11.60 -50.27 21.46
CA GLU A 4 12.00 -49.00 22.06
C GLU A 4 13.23 -48.37 21.37
N TRP A 5 14.22 -49.18 20.97
CA TRP A 5 15.42 -48.69 20.27
C TRP A 5 15.13 -48.30 18.81
N VAL A 6 14.21 -49.00 18.16
CA VAL A 6 13.77 -48.67 16.79
C VAL A 6 12.98 -47.37 16.80
N ALA A 7 12.07 -47.20 17.77
CA ALA A 7 11.31 -45.97 17.95
C ALA A 7 12.20 -44.77 18.27
N ALA A 8 13.16 -44.92 19.19
CA ALA A 8 14.13 -43.87 19.52
C ALA A 8 14.98 -43.49 18.28
N GLY A 9 15.46 -44.49 17.53
CA GLY A 9 16.22 -44.26 16.30
C GLY A 9 15.40 -43.51 15.24
N LEU A 10 14.11 -43.85 15.07
CA LEU A 10 13.22 -43.16 14.14
C LEU A 10 12.94 -41.70 14.55
N VAL A 11 12.75 -41.43 15.84
CA VAL A 11 12.56 -40.05 16.33
C VAL A 11 13.82 -39.23 16.11
N VAL A 12 15.00 -39.78 16.42
CA VAL A 12 16.28 -39.10 16.17
C VAL A 12 16.48 -38.85 14.68
N ALA A 13 16.20 -39.84 13.83
CA ALA A 13 16.29 -39.70 12.38
C ALA A 13 15.32 -38.61 11.87
N LEU A 14 14.07 -38.59 12.34
CA LEU A 14 13.09 -37.58 11.98
C LEU A 14 13.55 -36.17 12.40
N VAL A 15 14.06 -36.01 13.63
CA VAL A 15 14.57 -34.73 14.14
C VAL A 15 15.77 -34.27 13.31
N VAL A 16 16.74 -35.15 13.04
CA VAL A 16 17.93 -34.79 12.24
C VAL A 16 17.55 -34.45 10.79
N LEU A 17 16.67 -35.24 10.17
CA LEU A 17 16.24 -35.03 8.79
C LEU A 17 15.39 -33.77 8.63
N THR A 18 14.55 -33.42 9.61
CA THR A 18 13.67 -32.24 9.52
C THR A 18 14.31 -30.96 10.04
N SER A 19 15.15 -31.03 11.08
CA SER A 19 15.79 -29.87 11.69
C SER A 19 16.93 -29.33 10.82
N GLY A 20 17.68 -30.21 10.14
CA GLY A 20 18.71 -29.81 9.17
C GLY A 20 18.16 -29.18 7.89
N LEU A 21 16.98 -29.61 7.42
CA LEU A 21 16.32 -29.07 6.23
C LEU A 21 15.60 -27.74 6.47
N ARG A 22 15.27 -27.40 7.72
CA ARG A 22 14.53 -26.17 8.05
C ARG A 22 15.40 -25.00 8.50
N TRP A 23 16.61 -25.26 9.02
CA TRP A 23 17.47 -24.21 9.56
C TRP A 23 17.93 -23.20 8.50
N THR A 24 18.42 -23.68 7.35
CA THR A 24 18.84 -22.82 6.24
C THR A 24 17.66 -22.06 5.62
N SER A 25 16.51 -22.74 5.44
CA SER A 25 15.29 -22.11 4.93
C SER A 25 14.75 -21.04 5.86
N GLN A 26 14.72 -21.27 7.18
CA GLN A 26 14.24 -20.28 8.13
C GLN A 26 15.15 -19.04 8.15
N VAL A 27 16.48 -19.24 8.15
CA VAL A 27 17.42 -18.11 8.10
C VAL A 27 17.33 -17.37 6.76
N GLN A 28 17.17 -18.06 5.64
CA GLN A 28 16.99 -17.42 4.33
C GLN A 28 15.66 -16.67 4.22
N VAL A 29 14.56 -17.23 4.73
CA VAL A 29 13.25 -16.56 4.75
C VAL A 29 13.28 -15.33 5.65
N MET A 30 13.85 -15.44 6.86
CA MET A 30 14.00 -14.28 7.74
C MET A 30 14.97 -13.24 7.17
N ALA A 31 16.07 -13.68 6.56
CA ALA A 31 16.99 -12.77 5.87
C ALA A 31 16.31 -12.07 4.69
N SER A 32 15.41 -12.76 3.97
CA SER A 32 14.67 -12.17 2.84
C SER A 32 13.76 -11.00 3.25
N THR A 33 13.35 -10.94 4.52
CA THR A 33 12.62 -9.79 5.07
C THR A 33 13.51 -8.55 5.23
N TYR A 34 14.84 -8.72 5.32
CA TYR A 34 15.82 -7.64 5.51
C TYR A 34 16.73 -7.39 4.31
N THR A 35 16.87 -8.34 3.40
CA THR A 35 17.60 -8.17 2.16
C THR A 35 16.66 -7.65 1.08
N ALA A 36 16.94 -6.45 0.56
CA ALA A 36 16.17 -5.86 -0.54
C ALA A 36 16.28 -6.65 -1.86
N TYR A 37 17.12 -7.69 -1.94
CA TYR A 37 17.27 -8.52 -3.14
C TYR A 37 17.78 -9.94 -2.81
N PRO A 38 17.29 -11.00 -3.49
CA PRO A 38 16.16 -11.02 -4.42
C PRO A 38 14.81 -11.08 -3.67
N ILE A 39 13.82 -10.37 -4.19
CA ILE A 39 12.52 -10.23 -3.54
C ILE A 39 11.65 -11.44 -3.89
N ALA A 40 11.64 -12.43 -3.00
CA ALA A 40 11.04 -13.75 -3.26
C ALA A 40 9.49 -13.76 -3.32
N TRP A 41 8.82 -12.65 -2.96
CA TRP A 41 7.36 -12.59 -2.78
C TRP A 41 6.71 -11.33 -3.38
N GLY A 42 7.40 -10.65 -4.32
CA GLY A 42 6.99 -9.35 -4.82
C GLY A 42 7.46 -8.20 -3.92
N THR A 43 7.78 -7.06 -4.51
CA THR A 43 8.23 -5.89 -3.77
C THR A 43 7.05 -5.07 -3.29
N MET A 44 7.20 -4.43 -2.13
CA MET A 44 6.21 -3.45 -1.70
C MET A 44 6.21 -2.23 -2.61
N LEU A 45 7.39 -1.83 -3.10
CA LEU A 45 7.60 -0.72 -4.02
C LEU A 45 8.70 -1.06 -5.04
N GLU A 46 8.53 -0.63 -6.29
CA GLU A 46 9.52 -0.71 -7.36
C GLU A 46 10.58 0.40 -7.22
N PRO A 47 11.80 0.22 -7.77
CA PRO A 47 12.84 1.26 -7.74
C PRO A 47 12.35 2.62 -8.27
N GLU A 48 11.53 2.61 -9.31
CA GLU A 48 10.94 3.79 -9.93
C GLU A 48 9.90 4.45 -9.00
N GLU A 49 9.07 3.66 -8.32
CA GLU A 49 8.11 4.14 -7.30
C GLU A 49 8.86 4.78 -6.11
N ILE A 50 9.96 4.15 -5.66
CA ILE A 50 10.83 4.71 -4.61
C ILE A 50 11.43 6.04 -5.06
N ALA A 51 11.89 6.13 -6.29
CA ALA A 51 12.47 7.37 -6.83
C ALA A 51 11.43 8.49 -6.95
N MET A 52 10.18 8.19 -7.30
CA MET A 52 9.08 9.15 -7.28
C MET A 52 8.78 9.62 -5.85
N ILE A 53 8.65 8.67 -4.91
CA ILE A 53 8.41 8.98 -3.50
C ILE A 53 9.52 9.88 -2.94
N ASP A 54 10.80 9.60 -3.21
CA ASP A 54 11.92 10.41 -2.72
C ASP A 54 11.89 11.85 -3.27
N ARG A 55 11.42 12.06 -4.51
CA ARG A 55 11.26 13.40 -5.10
C ARG A 55 10.01 14.14 -4.62
N ALA A 56 9.04 13.45 -4.03
CA ALA A 56 7.77 14.05 -3.63
C ALA A 56 7.93 15.25 -2.67
N ALA A 57 8.99 15.28 -1.86
CA ALA A 57 9.32 16.41 -0.98
C ALA A 57 9.61 17.72 -1.73
N ASP A 58 10.11 17.62 -2.97
CA ASP A 58 10.41 18.76 -3.84
C ASP A 58 9.24 19.06 -4.80
N THR A 59 8.46 18.04 -5.16
CA THR A 59 7.31 18.17 -6.08
C THR A 59 6.05 18.70 -5.39
N LEU A 60 5.80 18.32 -4.13
CA LEU A 60 4.57 18.64 -3.41
C LEU A 60 4.70 19.90 -2.54
N PRO A 61 3.61 20.66 -2.34
CA PRO A 61 3.55 21.72 -1.33
C PRO A 61 3.86 21.21 0.08
N GLN A 62 4.41 22.08 0.94
CA GLN A 62 4.77 21.71 2.32
C GLN A 62 3.58 21.30 3.20
N ASP A 63 2.38 21.75 2.87
CA ASP A 63 1.12 21.44 3.54
C ASP A 63 0.28 20.38 2.80
N ALA A 64 0.89 19.66 1.86
CA ALA A 64 0.23 18.57 1.15
C ALA A 64 -0.13 17.43 2.11
N VAL A 65 -1.39 16.98 2.03
CA VAL A 65 -1.87 15.77 2.71
C VAL A 65 -2.34 14.80 1.65
N VAL A 66 -1.65 13.66 1.57
CA VAL A 66 -1.87 12.67 0.53
C VAL A 66 -2.79 11.55 1.03
N LEU A 67 -3.88 11.33 0.31
CA LEU A 67 -4.73 10.16 0.45
C LEU A 67 -4.23 9.05 -0.48
N GLY A 68 -4.29 7.79 -0.07
CA GLY A 68 -3.99 6.68 -0.96
C GLY A 68 -4.05 5.36 -0.23
N GLU A 69 -4.18 4.27 -0.98
CA GLU A 69 -4.27 2.92 -0.44
C GLU A 69 -3.03 2.55 0.38
N PRO A 70 -3.15 2.33 1.72
CA PRO A 70 -2.02 2.02 2.57
C PRO A 70 -1.22 0.79 2.11
N VAL A 71 -1.89 -0.26 1.65
CA VAL A 71 -1.19 -1.47 1.20
C VAL A 71 -0.47 -1.27 -0.13
N ALA A 72 -0.88 -0.29 -0.94
CA ALA A 72 -0.26 0.05 -2.23
C ALA A 72 1.01 0.92 -2.10
N GLY A 73 1.34 1.41 -0.91
CA GLY A 73 2.60 2.10 -0.66
C GLY A 73 2.50 3.60 -0.39
N SER A 74 1.29 4.17 -0.33
CA SER A 74 1.09 5.57 0.08
C SER A 74 1.79 5.96 1.40
N PRO A 75 1.93 5.11 2.44
CA PRO A 75 2.55 5.53 3.70
C PRO A 75 4.05 5.81 3.61
N TYR A 76 4.72 5.41 2.53
CA TYR A 76 6.14 5.67 2.34
C TYR A 76 6.44 7.15 2.06
N LEU A 77 5.45 7.92 1.59
CA LEU A 77 5.56 9.38 1.43
C LEU A 77 5.93 10.07 2.76
N LEU A 78 5.30 9.65 3.86
CA LEU A 78 5.63 10.19 5.18
C LEU A 78 7.06 9.83 5.61
N HIS A 79 7.44 8.57 5.48
CA HIS A 79 8.71 8.09 6.03
C HIS A 79 9.94 8.42 5.18
N ARG A 80 9.77 8.62 3.86
CA ARG A 80 10.87 8.88 2.93
C ARG A 80 10.95 10.35 2.49
N ALA A 81 9.82 11.01 2.34
CA ALA A 81 9.73 12.39 1.86
C ALA A 81 9.22 13.39 2.90
N GLY A 82 8.77 12.93 4.07
CA GLY A 82 8.21 13.82 5.09
C GLY A 82 6.88 14.45 4.69
N VAL A 83 6.19 13.88 3.70
CA VAL A 83 4.88 14.35 3.22
C VAL A 83 3.78 13.73 4.08
N ASP A 84 2.85 14.54 4.56
CA ASP A 84 1.76 14.06 5.40
C ASP A 84 0.81 13.15 4.60
N VAL A 85 0.34 12.08 5.25
CA VAL A 85 -0.56 11.09 4.65
C VAL A 85 -1.75 10.84 5.56
N VAL A 86 -2.91 10.55 4.96
CA VAL A 86 -4.14 10.24 5.72
C VAL A 86 -3.97 8.98 6.58
N PHE A 87 -3.23 8.00 6.06
CA PHE A 87 -3.03 6.67 6.64
C PHE A 87 -1.54 6.34 6.81
N PRO A 88 -0.89 6.76 7.91
CA PRO A 88 0.50 6.46 8.15
C PRO A 88 0.70 5.01 8.64
N GLN A 89 1.70 4.31 8.13
CA GLN A 89 2.07 2.98 8.63
C GLN A 89 3.00 3.11 9.84
N LEU A 90 2.83 2.25 10.85
CA LEU A 90 3.64 2.20 12.08
C LEU A 90 3.58 3.44 12.98
N SER A 91 2.64 4.35 12.73
CA SER A 91 2.35 5.50 13.62
C SER A 91 0.99 5.30 14.29
N PRO A 92 0.78 5.77 15.54
CA PRO A 92 -0.55 5.77 16.14
C PRO A 92 -1.53 6.59 15.30
N ILE A 93 -2.65 5.98 14.91
CA ILE A 93 -3.75 6.67 14.23
C ILE A 93 -4.92 6.73 15.20
N PRO A 94 -5.35 7.92 15.64
CA PRO A 94 -6.59 8.06 16.38
C PRO A 94 -7.78 7.61 15.54
N ASP A 95 -8.78 7.00 16.19
CA ASP A 95 -10.06 6.71 15.57
C ASP A 95 -10.63 7.97 14.92
N SER A 96 -11.00 7.87 13.65
CA SER A 96 -11.50 9.00 12.86
C SER A 96 -12.62 8.52 11.94
N PRO A 97 -13.87 8.98 12.16
CA PRO A 97 -14.98 8.68 11.26
C PRO A 97 -14.71 9.16 9.83
N ALA A 98 -14.05 10.31 9.66
CA ALA A 98 -13.67 10.81 8.35
C ALA A 98 -12.74 9.84 7.61
N ARG A 99 -11.75 9.25 8.31
CA ARG A 99 -10.86 8.24 7.71
C ARG A 99 -11.65 7.02 7.24
N THR A 100 -12.57 6.52 8.06
CA THR A 100 -13.44 5.39 7.69
C THR A 100 -14.27 5.71 6.44
N VAL A 101 -14.82 6.93 6.34
CA VAL A 101 -15.54 7.36 5.14
C VAL A 101 -14.65 7.33 3.89
N LEU A 102 -13.41 7.81 3.98
CA LEU A 102 -12.49 7.80 2.83
C LEU A 102 -12.06 6.38 2.44
N GLU A 103 -11.77 5.50 3.41
CA GLU A 103 -11.42 4.11 3.12
C GLU A 103 -12.55 3.37 2.41
N GLU A 104 -13.78 3.59 2.86
CA GLU A 104 -14.92 2.82 2.37
C GLU A 104 -15.56 3.40 1.11
N ARG A 105 -15.45 4.71 0.87
CA ARG A 105 -16.34 5.40 -0.10
C ARG A 105 -15.69 6.56 -0.85
N PHE A 106 -14.37 6.71 -0.85
CA PHE A 106 -13.75 7.83 -1.57
C PHE A 106 -14.09 7.87 -3.06
N ASP A 107 -14.31 6.72 -3.70
CA ASP A 107 -14.79 6.58 -5.08
C ASP A 107 -16.17 7.21 -5.35
N GLU A 108 -16.93 7.49 -4.28
CA GLU A 108 -18.24 8.13 -4.32
C GLU A 108 -18.16 9.66 -4.14
N TRP A 109 -16.98 10.28 -4.13
CA TRP A 109 -16.81 11.72 -3.79
C TRP A 109 -17.71 12.68 -4.57
N ALA A 110 -17.99 12.39 -5.84
CA ALA A 110 -18.84 13.23 -6.69
C ALA A 110 -20.35 13.10 -6.38
N ARG A 111 -20.74 12.04 -5.66
CA ARG A 111 -22.16 11.67 -5.42
C ARG A 111 -22.54 11.69 -3.95
N ASP A 112 -21.58 11.48 -3.05
CA ASP A 112 -21.79 11.50 -1.61
C ASP A 112 -21.13 12.73 -0.94
N PRO A 113 -21.93 13.70 -0.45
CA PRO A 113 -21.39 14.89 0.22
C PRO A 113 -20.62 14.56 1.52
N ALA A 114 -20.84 13.40 2.14
CA ALA A 114 -20.08 13.00 3.33
C ALA A 114 -18.60 12.72 3.01
N VAL A 115 -18.29 12.28 1.79
CA VAL A 115 -16.91 12.06 1.35
C VAL A 115 -16.18 13.39 1.24
N CYS A 116 -16.76 14.39 0.57
CA CYS A 116 -16.14 15.71 0.51
C CYS A 116 -16.08 16.41 1.88
N ALA A 117 -16.99 16.10 2.81
CA ALA A 117 -16.84 16.55 4.19
C ALA A 117 -15.61 15.93 4.87
N ALA A 118 -15.38 14.63 4.68
CA ALA A 118 -14.20 13.93 5.19
C ALA A 118 -12.89 14.41 4.55
N VAL A 119 -12.89 14.66 3.22
CA VAL A 119 -11.75 15.25 2.49
C VAL A 119 -11.35 16.59 3.12
N ARG A 120 -12.32 17.48 3.36
CA ARG A 120 -12.06 18.79 3.97
C ARG A 120 -11.65 18.69 5.44
N GLU A 121 -12.26 17.79 6.20
CA GLU A 121 -11.91 17.57 7.62
C GLU A 121 -10.46 17.10 7.78
N LEU A 122 -10.02 16.20 6.89
CA LEU A 122 -8.68 15.62 6.91
C LEU A 122 -7.65 16.43 6.12
N GLY A 123 -8.07 17.50 5.44
CA GLY A 123 -7.18 18.38 4.67
C GLY A 123 -6.60 17.73 3.41
N VAL A 124 -7.27 16.73 2.84
CA VAL A 124 -6.78 16.01 1.67
C VAL A 124 -6.68 16.95 0.47
N THR A 125 -5.47 17.08 -0.07
CA THR A 125 -5.16 17.92 -1.25
C THR A 125 -4.62 17.10 -2.42
N HIS A 126 -4.06 15.94 -2.13
CA HIS A 126 -3.37 15.10 -3.10
C HIS A 126 -3.75 13.65 -2.93
N VAL A 127 -3.54 12.86 -3.99
CA VAL A 127 -3.83 11.44 -3.99
C VAL A 127 -2.69 10.64 -4.60
N TYR A 128 -2.35 9.52 -3.97
CA TYR A 128 -1.42 8.50 -4.46
C TYR A 128 -2.23 7.36 -5.07
N ALA A 129 -1.96 7.03 -6.34
CA ALA A 129 -2.59 5.96 -7.09
C ALA A 129 -1.57 4.90 -7.49
N ASP A 130 -1.98 3.63 -7.52
CA ASP A 130 -1.25 2.52 -8.11
C ASP A 130 -2.10 1.94 -9.24
N SER A 131 -1.51 1.72 -10.41
CA SER A 131 -2.21 1.26 -11.60
C SER A 131 -2.56 -0.23 -11.60
N LEU A 132 -2.08 -1.02 -10.62
CA LEU A 132 -2.45 -2.45 -10.54
C LEU A 132 -3.89 -2.64 -10.10
N ASP A 133 -4.59 -3.54 -10.79
CA ASP A 133 -5.85 -4.08 -10.33
C ASP A 133 -5.71 -5.52 -9.79
N TYR A 134 -6.79 -6.00 -9.15
CA TYR A 134 -6.83 -7.33 -8.54
C TYR A 134 -6.58 -8.47 -9.55
N TYR A 135 -6.81 -8.25 -10.84
CA TYR A 135 -6.68 -9.26 -11.89
C TYR A 135 -5.31 -9.26 -12.58
N ASP A 136 -4.43 -8.29 -12.28
CA ASP A 136 -3.08 -8.25 -12.85
C ASP A 136 -2.20 -9.40 -12.34
N ASP A 137 -1.26 -9.84 -13.20
CA ASP A 137 -0.34 -10.96 -12.91
C ASP A 137 0.53 -10.73 -11.66
N LEU A 138 0.77 -9.46 -11.32
CA LEU A 138 1.53 -9.05 -10.13
C LEU A 138 0.68 -9.02 -8.85
N ASN A 139 -0.65 -9.20 -8.99
CA ASN A 139 -1.69 -9.07 -7.97
C ASN A 139 -1.63 -7.74 -7.21
N ALA A 140 -2.58 -6.84 -7.47
CA ALA A 140 -2.75 -5.69 -6.58
C ALA A 140 -2.91 -6.17 -5.12
N LYS A 141 -2.23 -5.48 -4.22
CA LYS A 141 -2.45 -5.72 -2.79
C LYS A 141 -3.82 -5.19 -2.45
N TYR A 142 -4.58 -6.00 -1.73
CA TYR A 142 -5.98 -5.74 -1.45
C TYR A 142 -6.25 -5.77 0.05
N GLU A 143 -7.01 -4.79 0.51
CA GLU A 143 -7.63 -4.79 1.84
C GLU A 143 -9.14 -4.57 1.69
N SER A 144 -9.91 -5.44 2.35
CA SER A 144 -11.38 -5.43 2.30
C SER A 144 -12.00 -4.13 2.79
N ARG A 145 -11.32 -3.47 3.72
CA ARG A 145 -11.79 -2.26 4.39
C ARG A 145 -11.52 -0.98 3.59
N THR A 146 -10.75 -1.04 2.51
CA THR A 146 -10.31 0.14 1.75
C THR A 146 -10.89 0.19 0.33
N GLN A 147 -12.13 -0.28 0.20
CA GLN A 147 -12.82 -0.40 -1.09
C GLN A 147 -12.93 0.92 -1.88
N GLY A 148 -12.93 2.07 -1.20
CA GLY A 148 -12.95 3.39 -1.83
C GLY A 148 -11.60 3.84 -2.38
N LEU A 149 -10.51 3.12 -2.07
CA LEU A 149 -9.13 3.49 -2.42
C LEU A 149 -8.46 2.49 -3.38
N TYR A 150 -8.81 1.20 -3.34
CA TYR A 150 -8.10 0.16 -4.11
C TYR A 150 -8.31 0.21 -5.63
N LEU A 151 -9.33 0.91 -6.13
CA LEU A 151 -9.61 1.08 -7.57
C LEU A 151 -9.33 2.48 -8.06
N LEU A 152 -8.59 3.27 -7.29
CA LEU A 152 -8.33 4.64 -7.63
C LEU A 152 -7.50 4.72 -8.92
N ASP A 153 -8.13 5.20 -9.99
CA ASP A 153 -7.58 5.36 -11.32
C ASP A 153 -7.94 6.78 -11.81
N PRO A 154 -7.18 7.82 -11.42
CA PRO A 154 -7.51 9.21 -11.76
C PRO A 154 -7.51 9.48 -13.27
N ASP A 155 -6.73 8.72 -14.04
CA ASP A 155 -6.61 8.86 -15.50
C ASP A 155 -7.73 8.10 -16.26
N GLY A 156 -8.08 6.90 -15.81
CA GLY A 156 -9.10 6.04 -16.42
C GLY A 156 -10.52 6.21 -15.85
N GLY A 157 -10.71 7.04 -14.82
CA GLY A 157 -12.01 7.41 -14.25
C GLY A 157 -12.66 6.34 -13.36
N ARG A 158 -12.03 5.18 -13.15
CA ARG A 158 -12.48 4.16 -12.18
C ARG A 158 -12.06 4.59 -10.78
N GLY A 159 -12.93 4.41 -9.78
CA GLY A 159 -12.63 4.80 -8.39
C GLY A 159 -12.41 6.30 -8.16
N SER A 160 -12.63 7.15 -9.18
CA SER A 160 -12.20 8.56 -9.21
C SER A 160 -13.35 9.54 -9.37
N GLY A 161 -14.55 9.19 -8.89
CA GLY A 161 -15.77 10.01 -8.99
C GLY A 161 -16.59 9.76 -10.27
N GLY A 162 -15.99 9.14 -11.29
CA GLY A 162 -16.61 8.79 -12.56
C GLY A 162 -15.88 9.41 -13.75
N ALA A 163 -16.19 8.94 -14.97
CA ALA A 163 -15.52 9.40 -16.20
C ALA A 163 -15.74 10.89 -16.52
N ASP A 164 -16.84 11.47 -16.05
CA ASP A 164 -17.18 12.89 -16.27
C ASP A 164 -16.38 13.84 -15.34
N GLU A 165 -15.67 13.30 -14.35
CA GLU A 165 -14.97 14.06 -13.31
C GLU A 165 -13.45 14.19 -13.56
N ALA A 166 -13.00 13.95 -14.79
CA ALA A 166 -11.58 14.05 -15.16
C ALA A 166 -10.95 15.43 -14.85
N GLY A 167 -11.77 16.50 -14.80
CA GLY A 167 -11.31 17.85 -14.45
C GLY A 167 -10.91 18.04 -12.98
N ALA A 168 -11.22 17.07 -12.10
CA ALA A 168 -10.87 17.11 -10.68
C ALA A 168 -9.42 16.65 -10.39
N TRP A 169 -8.70 16.18 -11.41
CA TRP A 169 -7.41 15.48 -11.27
C TRP A 169 -6.33 16.15 -12.10
N THR A 170 -5.17 16.41 -11.50
CA THR A 170 -3.98 16.89 -12.22
C THR A 170 -2.78 16.04 -11.84
N LEU A 171 -2.18 15.34 -12.81
CA LEU A 171 -0.98 14.53 -12.60
C LEU A 171 0.22 15.42 -12.26
N LEU A 172 0.95 15.09 -11.20
CA LEU A 172 2.13 15.83 -10.76
C LEU A 172 3.43 15.06 -10.98
N ASP A 173 3.45 13.77 -10.67
CA ASP A 173 4.62 12.89 -10.85
C ASP A 173 4.19 11.42 -11.00
N GLU A 174 5.06 10.62 -11.60
CA GLU A 174 4.87 9.18 -11.79
C GLU A 174 6.20 8.43 -11.62
N GLY A 175 6.10 7.16 -11.21
CA GLY A 175 7.23 6.27 -11.08
C GLY A 175 6.77 4.83 -11.09
N GLY A 176 7.19 4.08 -12.11
CA GLY A 176 6.75 2.69 -12.27
C GLY A 176 5.24 2.64 -12.49
N ARG A 177 4.53 2.01 -11.56
CA ARG A 177 3.06 1.88 -11.57
C ARG A 177 2.35 2.87 -10.65
N ALA A 178 3.10 3.63 -9.86
CA ALA A 178 2.54 4.61 -8.95
C ALA A 178 2.55 6.02 -9.54
N SER A 179 1.59 6.83 -9.12
CA SER A 179 1.46 8.22 -9.52
C SER A 179 0.90 9.10 -8.40
N ILE A 180 1.25 10.39 -8.43
CA ILE A 180 0.79 11.39 -7.49
C ILE A 180 -0.02 12.46 -8.24
N TRP A 181 -1.20 12.77 -7.70
CA TRP A 181 -2.16 13.66 -8.31
C TRP A 181 -2.57 14.77 -7.35
N GLU A 182 -2.73 15.99 -7.86
CA GLU A 182 -3.50 17.03 -7.20
C GLU A 182 -5.00 16.73 -7.37
N PHE A 183 -5.76 16.87 -6.28
CA PHE A 183 -7.20 16.62 -6.25
C PHE A 183 -7.98 17.89 -5.90
N SER A 184 -8.88 18.29 -6.79
CA SER A 184 -9.72 19.49 -6.66
C SER A 184 -11.23 19.22 -6.64
N GLY A 185 -11.65 17.95 -6.60
CA GLY A 185 -13.07 17.57 -6.71
C GLY A 185 -14.00 18.03 -5.58
N CYS A 186 -13.46 18.44 -4.43
CA CYS A 186 -14.24 18.82 -3.25
C CYS A 186 -14.06 20.28 -2.79
N SER A 187 -13.44 21.13 -3.63
CA SER A 187 -13.17 22.55 -3.38
C SER A 187 -14.41 23.44 -3.48
#